data_AF-A0A284VPH4-F1
#
_entry.id   AF-A0A284VPH4-F1
#
_cell.length_a   1.000
_cell.length_b   1.000
_cell.length_c   1.000
_cell.angle_alpha   90.00
_cell.angle_beta   90.00
_cell.angle_gamma   90.00
#
_symmetry.space_group_name_H-M   'P 1'
#
loop_
_entity.id
_entity.type
_entity.pdbx_description
1 polymer ?
#
loop_
_entity_poly.entity_id
_entity_poly.type
_entity_poly.pdbx_seq_one_letter_code
_entity_poly.pdbx_strand_id
1 'polypeptide(L)' 'MADCELCGAARPTLCPVKVRDESVILAYPKGTWRGINEECLDRCHEANVNRVPIKAKNAIYAAQGMCLYSR' A
#
# COMPACT_ATOMS: atom_id res chain seq x y z
N MET A 1 -8.78 -4.41 -18.32
CA MET A 1 -7.86 -3.37 -17.83
C MET A 1 -8.23 -3.11 -16.39
N ALA A 2 -7.26 -2.91 -15.51
CA ALA A 2 -7.51 -2.69 -14.10
C ALA A 2 -6.98 -1.30 -13.71
N ASP A 3 -7.69 -0.64 -12.82
CA ASP A 3 -7.34 0.70 -12.36
C ASP A 3 -6.41 0.59 -11.15
N CYS A 4 -5.33 1.37 -11.16
CA CYS A 4 -4.44 1.47 -10.01
C CYS A 4 -5.21 2.04 -8.81
N GLU A 5 -5.25 1.32 -7.68
CA GLU A 5 -6.00 1.77 -6.50
C GLU A 5 -5.40 3.00 -5.80
N LEU A 6 -4.18 3.42 -6.17
CA LEU A 6 -3.55 4.64 -5.66
C LEU A 6 -3.83 5.87 -6.51
N CYS A 7 -3.64 5.79 -7.83
CA CYS A 7 -3.75 6.94 -8.72
C CYS A 7 -4.94 6.89 -9.69
N GLY A 8 -5.70 5.79 -9.72
CA GLY A 8 -6.84 5.59 -10.61
C GLY A 8 -6.51 5.37 -12.08
N ALA A 9 -5.21 5.33 -12.44
CA ALA A 9 -4.82 5.12 -13.84
C ALA A 9 -5.10 3.68 -14.29
N ALA A 10 -5.84 3.54 -15.39
CA ALA A 10 -6.06 2.26 -16.05
C ALA A 10 -4.73 1.74 -16.63
N ARG A 11 -4.29 0.58 -16.17
CA ARG A 11 -3.10 -0.11 -16.68
C ARG A 11 -3.45 -1.55 -17.10
N PRO A 12 -2.73 -2.11 -18.09
CA PRO A 12 -2.95 -3.50 -18.49
C PRO A 12 -2.48 -4.48 -17.41
N THR A 13 -1.44 -4.12 -16.67
CA THR A 13 -0.83 -4.91 -15.61
C THR A 13 -0.74 -4.07 -14.34
N LEU A 14 -1.07 -4.69 -13.20
CA LEU A 14 -0.92 -4.13 -11.87
C LEU A 14 -0.14 -5.11 -11.00
N CYS A 15 0.65 -4.59 -10.08
CA CYS A 15 1.38 -5.33 -9.07
C CYS A 15 0.47 -5.55 -7.85
N PRO A 16 0.22 -6.80 -7.44
CA PRO A 16 -0.50 -7.09 -6.21
C PRO A 16 0.39 -6.81 -5.00
N VAL A 17 -0.05 -5.92 -4.13
CA VAL A 17 0.66 -5.51 -2.93
C VAL A 17 -0.21 -5.78 -1.71
N LYS A 18 0.35 -6.47 -0.72
CA LYS A 18 -0.35 -6.72 0.53
C LYS A 18 -0.23 -5.51 1.45
N VAL A 19 -1.37 -4.90 1.79
CA VAL A 19 -1.45 -3.70 2.63
C VAL A 19 -2.22 -4.01 3.90
N ARG A 20 -1.72 -3.49 5.03
CA ARG A 20 -2.47 -3.47 6.28
C ARG A 20 -3.24 -2.16 6.35
N ASP A 21 -4.53 -2.28 6.13
CA ASP A 21 -5.47 -1.16 6.10
C ASP A 21 -6.40 -1.30 7.32
N GLU A 22 -6.37 -0.29 8.19
CA GLU A 22 -7.13 -0.27 9.44
C GLU A 22 -8.64 -0.29 9.19
N SER A 23 -9.09 0.28 8.06
CA SER A 23 -10.53 0.34 7.76
C SER A 23 -11.13 -1.03 7.49
N VAL A 24 -10.31 -2.01 7.11
CA VAL A 24 -10.74 -3.39 6.78
C VAL A 24 -10.08 -4.44 7.67
N ILE A 25 -9.31 -4.04 8.69
CA ILE A 25 -8.53 -4.96 9.53
C ILE A 25 -9.41 -5.94 10.31
N LEU A 26 -10.64 -5.54 10.65
CA LEU A 26 -11.62 -6.40 11.32
C LEU A 26 -12.07 -7.57 10.43
N ALA A 27 -12.25 -7.32 9.13
CA ALA A 27 -12.61 -8.34 8.16
C ALA A 27 -11.38 -9.13 7.66
N TYR A 28 -10.24 -8.45 7.53
CA TYR A 28 -9.00 -9.00 6.99
C TYR A 28 -7.82 -8.72 7.94
N PRO A 29 -7.69 -9.46 9.05
CA PRO A 29 -6.68 -9.22 10.07
C PRO A 29 -5.24 -9.45 9.56
N LYS A 30 -5.09 -10.25 8.51
CA LYS A 30 -3.80 -10.49 7.84
C LYS A 30 -3.43 -9.41 6.81
N GLY A 31 -4.26 -8.38 6.63
CA GLY A 31 -4.13 -7.38 5.56
C GLY A 31 -4.93 -7.74 4.31
N THR A 32 -5.16 -6.74 3.47
CA THR A 32 -5.87 -6.85 2.19
C THR A 32 -4.89 -6.75 1.02
N TRP A 33 -5.26 -7.28 -0.13
CA TRP A 33 -4.48 -7.14 -1.36
C TRP A 33 -4.96 -5.92 -2.13
N ARG A 34 -4.00 -5.12 -2.61
CA ARG A 34 -4.25 -3.96 -3.44
C ARG A 34 -3.50 -4.05 -4.76
N GLY A 35 -4.14 -3.67 -5.85
CA GLY A 35 -3.54 -3.63 -7.19
C GLY A 35 -3.02 -2.23 -7.50
N ILE A 36 -1.70 -2.07 -7.55
CA ILE A 36 -1.08 -0.77 -7.85
C ILE A 36 -0.11 -0.89 -9.02
N ASN A 37 0.09 0.19 -9.77
CA ASN A 37 1.06 0.18 -10.86
C ASN A 37 2.50 0.31 -10.35
N GLU A 38 3.47 0.04 -11.23
CA GLU A 38 4.90 0.07 -10.91
C GLU A 38 5.38 1.44 -10.42
N GLU A 39 4.93 2.53 -11.05
CA GLU A 39 5.33 3.88 -10.67
C GLU A 39 4.86 4.25 -9.24
N CYS A 40 3.62 3.91 -8.90
CA CYS A 40 3.08 4.11 -7.56
C CYS A 40 3.78 3.21 -6.53
N LEU A 41 4.13 1.99 -6.92
CA LEU A 41 4.90 1.08 -6.08
C LEU A 41 6.28 1.66 -5.74
N ASP A 42 7.00 2.20 -6.73
CA ASP A 42 8.32 2.81 -6.53
C ASP A 42 8.25 4.03 -5.61
N ARG A 43 7.25 4.90 -5.81
CA ARG A 43 7.01 6.05 -4.92
C ARG A 43 6.68 5.61 -3.49
N CYS A 44 5.88 4.56 -3.33
CA CYS A 44 5.59 3.99 -2.01
C CYS A 44 6.84 3.42 -1.34
N HIS A 45 7.71 2.75 -2.12
CA HIS A 45 8.97 2.23 -1.63
C HIS A 45 9.89 3.35 -1.16
N GLU A 46 10.06 4.40 -1.96
CA GLU A 46 10.86 5.57 -1.62
C GLU A 46 10.32 6.30 -0.38
N ALA A 47 9.00 6.49 -0.29
CA ALA A 47 8.37 7.09 0.88
C ALA A 47 8.57 6.24 2.15
N ASN A 48 8.57 4.92 2.03
CA ASN A 48 8.83 4.02 3.16
C ASN A 48 10.32 4.04 3.58
N VAL A 49 11.25 4.17 2.64
CA VAL A 49 12.69 4.33 2.95
C VAL A 49 12.95 5.67 3.64
N ASN A 50 12.36 6.75 3.13
CA ASN A 50 12.52 8.10 3.65
C ASN A 50 11.58 8.43 4.82
N ARG A 51 10.89 7.43 5.40
CA ARG A 51 9.90 7.68 6.45
C ARG A 51 10.58 8.27 7.69
N VAL A 52 10.18 9.49 8.05
CA VAL A 52 10.48 10.07 9.36
C VAL A 52 9.41 9.56 10.33
N PRO A 53 9.77 8.97 11.49
CA PRO A 53 8.76 8.50 12.43
C PRO A 53 7.97 9.69 12.99
N ILE A 54 6.75 9.89 12.50
CA ILE A 54 5.87 10.94 12.99
C ILE A 54 5.29 10.46 14.33
N LYS A 55 5.80 11.00 15.46
CA LYS A 55 5.17 10.87 16.78
C LYS A 55 3.92 11.77 16.86
N ALA A 56 2.87 11.46 16.10
CA ALA A 56 1.59 12.14 16.25
C ALA A 56 0.58 11.18 16.87
N LYS A 57 -0.03 11.61 17.98
CA LYS A 57 -1.02 10.85 18.75
C LYS A 57 -2.30 10.49 17.98
N ASN A 58 -2.49 11.05 16.77
CA ASN A 58 -3.57 10.71 15.83
C ASN A 58 -3.04 10.64 14.36
N ALA A 59 -1.82 10.14 14.14
CA ALA A 59 -1.35 9.84 12.79
C ALA A 59 -1.84 8.45 12.37
N ILE A 60 -2.80 8.45 11.45
CA ILE A 60 -3.27 7.31 10.67
C ILE A 60 -2.03 6.54 10.19
N TYR A 61 -1.96 5.27 10.57
CA TYR A 61 -0.79 4.40 10.54
C TYR A 61 -0.14 4.27 9.14
N ALA A 62 0.75 5.20 8.82
CA ALA A 62 1.86 4.91 7.93
C ALA A 62 2.78 3.92 8.67
N ALA A 63 3.09 2.80 8.01
CA ALA A 63 3.97 1.72 8.47
C ALA A 63 3.37 0.74 9.49
N GLN A 64 2.61 -0.22 8.96
CA GLN A 64 2.86 -1.62 9.32
C GLN A 64 2.40 -2.62 8.25
N GLY A 65 2.39 -2.24 6.97
CA GLY A 65 2.08 -3.15 5.87
C GLY A 65 3.35 -3.52 5.12
N MET A 66 3.99 -4.61 5.53
CA MET A 66 5.02 -5.27 4.75
C MET A 66 4.45 -5.54 3.35
N CYS A 67 4.89 -4.78 2.34
CA CYS A 67 4.64 -5.09 0.93
C CYS A 67 5.33 -6.42 0.62
N LEU A 68 4.72 -7.52 1.04
CA LEU A 68 5.16 -8.86 0.68
C LEU A 68 4.82 -9.04 -0.79
N TYR A 69 5.78 -8.64 -1.62
CA TYR A 69 5.86 -8.99 -3.03
C TYR A 69 6.05 -10.52 -3.07
N SER A 70 4.97 -11.27 -3.34
CA SER A 70 5.11 -12.68 -3.72
C SER A 70 5.54 -12.67 -5.18
N ARG A 71 6.84 -12.83 -5.39
CA ARG A 71 7.41 -13.14 -6.71
C ARG A 71 6.79 -14.43 -7.26
#